data_AF-A0A0Q5K6J2-F1
#
_entry.id   AF-A0A0Q5K6J2-F1
#
_cell.length_a   1.000
_cell.length_b   1.000
_cell.length_c   1.000
_cell.angle_alpha   90.00
_cell.angle_beta   90.00
_cell.angle_gamma   90.00
#
_symmetry.space_group_name_H-M   'P 1'
#
loop_
_entity.id
_entity.type
_entity.pdbx_description
1 polymer ?
#
loop_
_entity_poly.entity_id
_entity_poly.type
_entity_poly.pdbx_seq_one_letter_code
_entity_poly.pdbx_strand_id
1 'polypeptide(L)'
;MPRVQEDFSPFPPILLPQVRRIYPTAVRVIIHSQLVHDPVWQLHHTSTTCAAFDEQGRTLLPVRPEEMPGLCELIHEHCGGGLQVLDIVA
;
A
#
# COMPACT_ATOMS: atom_id res chain seq x y z
N MET A 1 -5.92 4.34 -23.83
CA MET A 1 -5.74 3.87 -22.45
C MET A 1 -6.20 4.98 -21.53
N PRO A 2 -7.36 4.87 -20.85
CA PRO A 2 -7.74 5.87 -19.87
C PRO A 2 -6.71 5.82 -18.74
N ARG A 3 -6.16 6.97 -18.36
CA ARG A 3 -5.31 7.07 -17.16
C ARG A 3 -6.19 6.65 -15.98
N VAL A 4 -5.81 5.56 -15.31
CA VAL A 4 -6.39 5.21 -14.01
C VAL A 4 -6.24 6.45 -13.16
N GLN A 5 -7.37 7.02 -12.75
CA GLN A 5 -7.42 8.20 -11.91
C GLN A 5 -6.69 7.84 -10.62
N GLU A 6 -5.51 8.41 -10.41
CA GLU A 6 -4.78 8.27 -9.16
C GLU A 6 -5.65 8.96 -8.10
N ASP A 7 -6.39 8.16 -7.33
CA ASP A 7 -7.18 8.68 -6.21
C ASP A 7 -6.21 9.07 -5.10
N PHE A 8 -5.82 10.34 -5.11
CA PHE A 8 -5.07 10.97 -4.02
C PHE A 8 -6.00 11.12 -2.81
N SER A 9 -6.19 10.02 -2.09
CA SER A 9 -6.95 10.03 -0.86
C SER A 9 -6.10 10.60 0.28
N PRO A 10 -6.65 11.47 1.14
CA PRO A 10 -5.92 11.94 2.32
C PRO A 10 -5.52 10.73 3.17
N PHE A 11 -4.27 10.70 3.64
CA PHE A 11 -3.75 9.59 4.44
C PHE A 11 -4.64 9.39 5.69
N PRO A 12 -5.28 8.22 5.85
CA PRO A 12 -6.12 7.96 7.01
C PRO A 12 -5.29 7.99 8.31
N PRO A 13 -5.57 8.90 9.27
CA PRO A 13 -4.74 9.06 10.46
C PRO A 13 -4.59 7.78 11.30
N ILE A 14 -5.60 6.91 11.24
CA ILE A 14 -5.63 5.60 11.92
C ILE A 14 -4.53 4.64 11.44
N LEU A 15 -4.05 4.80 10.21
CA LEU A 15 -3.01 3.96 9.63
C LEU A 15 -1.60 4.42 10.01
N LEU A 16 -1.45 5.67 10.46
CA LEU A 16 -0.15 6.30 10.68
C LEU A 16 0.71 5.54 11.69
N PRO A 17 0.18 5.09 12.85
CA PRO A 17 0.97 4.34 13.81
C PRO A 17 1.53 3.04 13.22
N GLN A 18 0.74 2.33 12.42
CA GLN A 18 1.15 1.05 11.83
C GLN A 18 2.14 1.25 10.69
N VAL A 19 1.90 2.24 9.84
CA VAL A 19 2.87 2.62 8.80
C VAL A 19 4.19 3.04 9.42
N ARG A 20 4.20 3.85 10.48
CA ARG A 20 5.44 4.26 11.17
C ARG A 20 6.15 3.11 11.89
N ARG A 21 5.43 2.07 12.34
CA ARG A 21 6.04 0.86 12.89
C ARG A 21 6.79 0.03 11.84
N ILE A 22 6.26 -0.05 10.62
CA ILE A 22 6.81 -0.88 9.52
C ILE A 22 7.81 -0.08 8.67
N TYR A 23 7.56 1.22 8.49
CA TYR A 23 8.35 2.17 7.70
C TYR A 23 8.52 3.51 8.46
N PRO A 24 9.44 3.58 9.44
CA PRO A 24 9.58 4.75 10.32
C PRO A 24 9.81 6.06 9.58
N THR A 25 10.55 6.03 8.48
CA THR A 25 10.94 7.21 7.68
C THR A 25 10.10 7.38 6.42
N ALA A 26 9.03 6.60 6.23
CA ALA A 26 8.17 6.78 5.06
C ALA A 26 7.50 8.15 5.09
N VAL A 27 7.47 8.79 3.93
CA VAL A 27 6.61 9.96 3.66
C VAL A 27 5.56 9.66 2.61
N ARG A 28 5.70 8.53 1.91
CA ARG A 28 4.72 8.05 0.93
C ARG A 28 4.64 6.54 0.99
N VAL A 29 3.42 6.02 0.90
CA VAL A 29 3.14 4.59 0.75
C VAL A 29 2.23 4.40 -0.45
N ILE A 30 2.63 3.54 -1.37
CA ILE A 30 1.86 3.15 -2.55
C ILE A 30 1.44 1.70 -2.35
N ILE A 31 0.14 1.44 -2.46
CA ILE A 31 -0.42 0.10 -2.40
C ILE A 31 -1.25 -0.15 -3.64
N HIS A 32 -1.08 -1.32 -4.23
CA HIS A 32 -1.82 -1.73 -5.40
C HIS A 32 -2.37 -3.15 -5.20
N SER A 33 -3.69 -3.23 -5.00
CA SER A 33 -4.43 -4.48 -4.94
C SER A 33 -4.99 -4.81 -6.32
N GLN A 34 -4.57 -5.92 -6.90
CA GLN A 34 -4.98 -6.37 -8.24
C GLN A 34 -5.52 -7.80 -8.20
N LEU A 35 -6.55 -8.06 -9.01
CA LEU A 35 -7.02 -9.42 -9.23
C LEU A 35 -6.06 -10.13 -10.20
N VAL A 36 -5.38 -11.15 -9.71
CA VAL A 36 -4.44 -11.95 -10.49
C VAL A 36 -5.09 -13.28 -10.83
N HIS A 37 -5.00 -13.66 -12.10
CA HIS A 37 -5.34 -15.00 -12.55
C HIS A 37 -4.09 -15.87 -12.51
N ASP A 38 -4.10 -16.92 -11.69
CA ASP A 38 -3.06 -17.93 -11.67
C ASP A 38 -3.36 -19.00 -12.73
N PRO A 39 -2.59 -19.06 -13.83
CA PRO A 39 -2.86 -19.99 -14.92
C PRO A 39 -2.52 -21.45 -14.56
N VAL A 40 -1.68 -21.68 -13.54
CA VAL A 40 -1.28 -23.03 -13.10
C VAL A 40 -2.42 -23.67 -12.31
N TRP A 41 -3.04 -22.90 -11.43
CA TRP A 41 -4.11 -23.38 -10.55
C TRP A 41 -5.51 -23.07 -11.07
N GLN A 42 -5.65 -22.32 -12.17
CA GLN A 42 -6.92 -21.81 -12.71
C GLN A 42 -7.76 -21.08 -11.66
N LEU A 43 -7.11 -20.30 -10.81
CA LEU A 43 -7.73 -19.57 -9.71
C LEU A 43 -7.51 -18.07 -9.87
N HIS A 44 -8.56 -17.30 -9.56
CA HIS A 44 -8.44 -15.87 -9.35
C HIS A 44 -8.17 -15.59 -7.88
N HIS A 45 -7.13 -14.83 -7.60
CA HIS A 45 -6.82 -14.36 -6.25
C HIS A 45 -6.43 -12.88 -6.28
N THR A 46 -6.60 -12.19 -5.15
CA THR A 46 -6.14 -10.81 -5.01
C THR A 46 -4.67 -10.82 -4.60
N SER A 47 -3.83 -10.12 -5.35
CA SER A 47 -2.43 -9.86 -4.99
C SER A 47 -2.27 -8.38 -4.64
N THR A 48 -1.69 -8.11 -3.48
CA THR A 48 -1.46 -6.73 -3.00
C THR A 48 0.03 -6.45 -2.97
N THR A 49 0.44 -5.39 -3.68
CA THR A 49 1.82 -4.91 -3.68
C THR A 49 1.88 -3.64 -2.84
N CYS A 50 2.91 -3.49 -1.99
CA CYS A 50 3.10 -2.32 -1.15
C CYS A 50 4.55 -1.83 -1.30
N ALA A 51 4.70 -0.52 -1.54
CA ALA A 51 5.98 0.16 -1.65
C ALA A 51 5.96 1.43 -0.80
N ALA A 52 6.94 1.59 0.08
CA ALA A 52 7.11 2.79 0.88
C ALA A 52 8.33 3.59 0.41
N PHE A 53 8.27 4.91 0.53
CA PHE A 53 9.31 5.82 0.07
C PHE A 53 9.66 6.85 1.14
N ASP A 54 10.94 7.19 1.26
CA ASP A 54 11.42 8.30 2.08
C ASP A 54 11.33 9.65 1.35
N GLU A 55 11.72 10.73 2.04
CA GLU A 55 11.74 12.10 1.50
C GLU A 55 12.61 12.26 0.24
N GLN A 56 13.58 11.36 0.05
CA GLN A 56 14.48 11.38 -1.10
C GLN A 56 13.93 10.55 -2.26
N GLY A 57 12.74 9.96 -2.11
CA GLY A 57 12.11 9.10 -3.10
C GLY A 57 12.72 7.70 -3.18
N ARG A 58 13.51 7.28 -2.19
CA ARG A 58 14.12 5.94 -2.15
C ARG A 58 13.11 4.94 -1.61
N THR A 59 13.05 3.78 -2.25
CA THR A 59 12.23 2.67 -1.76
C THR A 59 12.77 2.16 -0.43
N LEU A 60 11.88 2.02 0.54
CA LEU A 60 12.18 1.49 1.86
C LEU A 60 11.83 0.00 1.92
N LEU A 61 12.68 -0.76 2.58
CA LEU A 61 12.35 -2.11 3.00
C LEU A 61 11.59 -2.06 4.34
N PRO A 62 10.61 -2.94 4.55
CA PRO A 62 9.89 -3.01 5.82
C PRO A 62 10.85 -3.45 6.92
N VAL A 63 10.88 -2.73 8.05
CA VAL A 63 11.62 -3.19 9.24
C VAL A 63 10.92 -4.35 9.95
N ARG A 64 9.63 -4.53 9.67
CA ARG A 64 8.76 -5.58 10.22
C ARG A 64 7.91 -6.19 9.10
N PRO A 65 8.51 -7.02 8.23
CA PRO A 65 7.80 -7.64 7.11
C PRO A 65 6.59 -8.49 7.55
N GLU A 66 6.64 -9.07 8.75
CA GLU A 66 5.57 -9.86 9.35
C GLU A 66 4.30 -9.05 9.65
N GLU A 67 4.41 -7.74 9.86
CA GLU A 67 3.26 -6.85 10.11
C GLU A 67 2.64 -6.32 8.81
N MET A 68 3.26 -6.57 7.65
CA MET A 68 2.80 -6.05 6.36
C MET A 68 1.44 -6.55 5.91
N PRO A 69 1.08 -7.85 6.03
CA PRO A 69 -0.24 -8.32 5.61
C PRO A 69 -1.37 -7.56 6.32
N GLY A 70 -1.24 -7.35 7.64
CA GLY A 70 -2.21 -6.57 8.40
C GLY A 70 -2.27 -5.09 8.01
N LEU A 71 -1.15 -4.50 7.58
CA LEU A 71 -1.17 -3.13 7.04
C LEU A 71 -1.93 -3.06 5.71
N CYS A 72 -1.73 -4.04 4.83
CA CYS A 72 -2.44 -4.14 3.56
C CYS A 72 -3.96 -4.32 3.76
N GLU A 73 -4.36 -5.17 4.72
CA GLU A 73 -5.76 -5.36 5.09
C GLU A 73 -6.41 -4.06 5.57
N LEU A 74 -5.76 -3.35 6.50
CA LEU A 74 -6.27 -2.07 7.01
C LEU A 74 -6.38 -1.00 5.92
N ILE A 75 -5.42 -0.93 5.01
CA ILE A 75 -5.48 0.02 3.89
C ILE A 75 -6.61 -0.36 2.93
N HIS A 76 -6.85 -1.65 2.71
CA HIS A 76 -7.98 -2.08 1.91
C HIS A 76 -9.32 -1.72 2.56
N GLU A 77 -9.46 -1.88 3.87
CA GLU A 77 -10.67 -1.50 4.61
C GLU A 77 -10.94 0.01 4.59
N HIS A 78 -9.88 0.83 4.69
CA HIS A 78 -10.00 2.28 4.81
C HIS A 78 -9.98 3.04 3.48
N CYS A 79 -9.30 2.50 2.47
CA CYS A 79 -9.10 3.16 1.17
C CYS A 79 -9.75 2.39 0.00
N GLY A 80 -10.23 1.17 0.23
CA GLY A 80 -10.83 0.33 -0.80
C GLY A 80 -9.81 -0.45 -1.64
N GLY A 81 -10.25 -0.94 -2.80
CA GLY A 81 -9.39 -1.65 -3.75
C GLY A 81 -8.60 -0.74 -4.68
N GLY A 82 -7.78 -1.35 -5.55
CA GLY A 82 -7.07 -0.63 -6.62
C GLY A 82 -5.74 -0.01 -6.19
N LEU A 83 -5.30 0.99 -6.94
CA LEU A 83 -4.07 1.74 -6.69
C LEU A 83 -4.35 2.87 -5.71
N GLN A 84 -3.66 2.86 -4.59
CA GLN A 84 -3.75 3.85 -3.51
C GLN A 84 -2.38 4.50 -3.32
N VAL A 85 -2.35 5.82 -3.38
CA VAL A 85 -1.15 6.63 -3.10
C VAL A 85 -1.42 7.44 -1.85
N LEU A 86 -0.73 7.10 -0.77
CA LEU A 86 -0.94 7.68 0.55
C LEU A 86 0.26 8.53 0.92
N ASP A 87 0.09 9.85 0.88
CA ASP A 87 1.11 10.81 1.31
C ASP A 87 0.99 11.07 2.83
N ILE A 88 2.05 10.74 3.56
CA ILE A 88 2.17 10.99 5.00
C ILE A 88 2.68 12.42 5.15
N VAL A 89 1.76 13.38 5.12
CA VAL A 89 2.08 14.79 5.40
C VAL A 89 2.62 14.87 6.83
N ALA A 90 3.81 15.43 6.98
CA ALA A 90 4.45 15.68 8.28
C ALA A 90 3.72 16.76 9.08
#